data_AF-R0GMQ6-F1
#
_entry.id   AF-R0GMQ6-F1
#
_cell.length_a   1.000
_cell.length_b   1.000
_cell.length_c   1.000
_cell.angle_alpha   90.00
_cell.angle_beta   90.00
_cell.angle_gamma   90.00
#
_symmetry.space_group_name_H-M   'P 1'
#
loop_
_entity.id
_entity.type
_entity.pdbx_description
1 polymer ?
#
loop_
_entity_poly.entity_id
_entity_poly.type
_entity_poly.pdbx_seq_one_letter_code
_entity_poly.pdbx_strand_id
1 'polypeptide(L)'
;CLIEFCDNAPPVFNYVSVGGPHASVSAIPDWCTSLFCLILKAVFSQVYTDLAQDHIAPSGYVKIPTDIKNYLENSKYLPKLNNERPLEKNSTYKDRFTSLHHLVLIMFEKENVMIPKETSWFGYYPDGASTPVLPPQKTKLYTEDWIGLKTLDAAGKVKFLSVPGAHIEITDDEVVEYVVPYLQNEYTFSSQHEAM
;
A
#
# COMPACT_ATOMS: atom_id res chain seq x y z
N CYS A 1 -0.43 2.97 -10.51
CA CYS A 1 0.91 2.68 -9.97
C CYS A 1 1.89 2.57 -11.13
N LEU A 2 3.08 3.17 -11.03
CA LEU A 2 4.07 3.18 -12.12
C LEU A 2 4.66 1.78 -12.36
N ILE A 3 4.86 1.00 -11.28
CA ILE A 3 5.58 -0.28 -11.33
C ILE A 3 4.73 -1.34 -12.05
N GLU A 4 3.46 -1.51 -11.66
CA GLU A 4 2.64 -2.59 -12.21
C GLU A 4 1.89 -2.19 -13.49
N PHE A 5 1.20 -1.04 -13.50
CA PHE A 5 0.24 -0.69 -14.58
C PHE A 5 0.86 -0.04 -15.82
N CYS A 6 1.98 0.67 -15.67
CA CYS A 6 2.52 1.45 -16.77
C CYS A 6 3.43 0.60 -17.65
N ASP A 7 2.94 0.25 -18.84
CA ASP A 7 3.76 -0.39 -19.85
C ASP A 7 4.88 0.55 -20.31
N ASN A 8 6.09 0.01 -20.46
CA ASN A 8 7.30 0.73 -20.88
C ASN A 8 7.70 1.89 -19.94
N ALA A 9 7.22 1.91 -18.69
CA ALA A 9 7.76 2.82 -17.70
C ALA A 9 9.26 2.56 -17.47
N PRO A 10 10.06 3.61 -17.16
CA PRO A 10 11.42 3.42 -16.69
C PRO A 10 11.45 2.50 -15.46
N PRO A 11 12.48 1.65 -15.33
CA PRO A 11 12.57 0.74 -14.19
C PRO A 11 12.68 1.52 -12.88
N VAL A 12 11.81 1.21 -11.92
CA VAL A 12 11.93 1.68 -10.54
C VAL A 12 12.94 0.78 -9.83
N PHE A 13 14.02 1.36 -9.31
CA PHE A 13 15.07 0.60 -8.62
C PHE A 13 14.67 0.31 -7.17
N ASN A 14 14.44 1.36 -6.38
CA ASN A 14 13.94 1.28 -5.01
C ASN A 14 12.57 1.93 -4.93
N TYR A 15 11.65 1.33 -4.17
CA TYR A 15 10.37 1.93 -3.85
C TYR A 15 10.25 2.15 -2.33
N VAL A 16 10.21 3.41 -1.92
CA VAL A 16 9.95 3.81 -0.53
C VAL A 16 8.52 4.33 -0.42
N SER A 17 7.71 3.62 0.35
CA SER A 17 6.34 4.02 0.69
C SER A 17 6.28 4.54 2.11
N VAL A 18 5.90 5.81 2.25
CA VAL A 18 5.73 6.48 3.55
C VAL A 18 4.23 6.57 3.83
N GLY A 19 3.69 5.63 4.61
CA GLY A 19 2.27 5.62 4.97
C GLY A 19 1.31 5.41 3.78
N GLY A 20 1.63 4.53 2.84
CA GLY A 20 0.73 4.23 1.71
C GLY A 20 -0.44 3.29 2.09
N PRO A 21 -1.64 3.43 1.50
CA PRO A 21 -2.78 2.53 1.75
C PRO A 21 -2.79 1.29 0.83
N HIS A 22 -1.74 0.47 0.86
CA HIS A 22 -1.53 -0.59 -0.14
C HIS A 22 -2.60 -1.69 -0.15
N ALA A 23 -3.16 -2.01 1.02
CA ALA A 23 -4.24 -2.98 1.13
C ALA A 23 -5.62 -2.33 1.32
N SER A 24 -5.76 -1.04 0.98
CA SER A 24 -6.98 -0.20 1.06
C SER A 24 -7.17 0.55 2.38
N VAL A 25 -8.22 1.37 2.42
CA VAL A 25 -8.84 1.88 3.66
C VAL A 25 -10.29 1.40 3.77
N SER A 26 -10.75 1.12 5.00
CA SER A 26 -12.09 0.56 5.26
C SER A 26 -13.11 1.57 5.75
N ALA A 27 -12.67 2.70 6.28
CA ALA A 27 -13.54 3.66 6.95
C ALA A 27 -12.93 5.07 6.96
N ILE A 28 -13.79 6.05 7.21
CA ILE A 28 -13.37 7.41 7.58
C ILE A 28 -13.23 7.45 9.10
N PRO A 29 -12.14 8.01 9.65
CA PRO A 29 -11.93 8.07 11.09
C PRO A 29 -13.06 8.75 11.86
N ASP A 30 -13.32 8.28 13.08
CA ASP A 30 -14.41 8.80 13.92
C ASP A 30 -14.21 10.25 14.36
N TRP A 31 -12.96 10.66 14.58
CA TRP A 31 -12.62 12.05 14.92
C TRP A 31 -12.89 13.03 13.77
N CYS A 32 -13.08 12.55 12.53
CA CYS A 32 -13.46 13.36 11.39
C CYS A 32 -14.96 13.72 11.49
N THR A 33 -15.26 14.85 12.12
CA THR A 33 -16.62 15.33 12.43
C THR A 33 -17.01 16.62 11.71
N SER A 34 -16.10 17.22 10.94
CA SER A 34 -16.40 18.44 10.17
C SER A 34 -17.52 18.20 9.14
N LEU A 35 -18.17 19.27 8.68
CA LEU A 35 -19.21 19.17 7.63
C LEU A 35 -18.67 18.45 6.38
N PHE A 36 -17.41 18.70 6.02
CA PHE A 36 -16.72 17.99 4.96
C PHE A 36 -16.62 16.48 5.24
N CYS A 37 -16.25 16.07 6.45
CA CYS A 37 -16.21 14.66 6.84
C CYS A 37 -17.59 13.98 6.76
N LEU A 38 -18.66 14.69 7.12
CA LEU A 38 -20.02 14.15 7.03
C LEU A 38 -20.42 13.93 5.57
N ILE A 39 -20.09 14.87 4.68
CA ILE A 39 -20.28 14.71 3.23
C ILE A 39 -19.46 13.52 2.71
N LEU A 40 -18.19 13.41 3.11
CA LEU A 40 -17.36 12.27 2.76
C LEU A 40 -17.95 10.94 3.24
N LYS A 41 -18.48 10.88 4.47
CA LYS A 41 -19.16 9.68 5.01
C LYS A 41 -20.40 9.33 4.19
N ALA A 42 -21.18 10.31 3.75
CA ALA A 42 -22.30 10.09 2.85
C ALA A 42 -21.84 9.54 1.49
N VAL A 43 -20.79 10.12 0.91
CA VAL A 43 -20.19 9.66 -0.37
C VAL A 43 -19.56 8.27 -0.22
N PHE A 44 -19.01 7.94 0.96
CA PHE A 44 -18.42 6.63 1.25
C PHE A 44 -19.45 5.49 1.09
N SER A 45 -20.73 5.76 1.34
CA SER A 45 -21.81 4.78 1.09
C SER A 45 -22.06 4.51 -0.40
N GLN A 46 -21.60 5.40 -1.28
CA GLN A 46 -21.73 5.33 -2.75
C GLN A 46 -20.38 5.11 -3.44
N VAL A 47 -19.38 4.67 -2.68
CA VAL A 47 -17.98 4.63 -3.13
C VAL A 47 -17.77 3.76 -4.37
N TYR A 48 -18.61 2.75 -4.59
CA TYR A 48 -18.51 1.83 -5.71
C TYR A 48 -19.41 2.19 -6.91
N THR A 49 -20.02 3.37 -6.92
CA THR A 49 -20.72 3.87 -8.11
C THR A 49 -19.73 4.31 -9.18
N ASP A 50 -20.11 4.22 -10.47
CA ASP A 50 -19.25 4.69 -11.57
C ASP A 50 -18.81 6.14 -11.40
N LEU A 51 -19.75 7.02 -11.00
CA LEU A 51 -19.47 8.43 -10.75
C LEU A 51 -18.38 8.61 -9.68
N ALA A 52 -18.44 7.86 -8.58
CA ALA A 52 -17.42 7.93 -7.54
C ALA A 52 -16.07 7.40 -8.06
N GLN A 53 -16.07 6.24 -8.70
CA GLN A 53 -14.85 5.59 -9.21
C GLN A 53 -14.14 6.42 -10.29
N ASP A 54 -14.86 7.22 -11.07
CA ASP A 54 -14.29 8.03 -12.15
C ASP A 54 -13.85 9.43 -11.71
N HIS A 55 -14.39 9.96 -10.60
CA HIS A 55 -14.18 11.35 -10.21
C HIS A 55 -13.64 11.56 -8.79
N ILE A 56 -13.60 10.52 -7.95
CA ILE A 56 -13.18 10.62 -6.55
C ILE A 56 -11.99 9.69 -6.31
N ALA A 57 -10.78 10.26 -6.31
CA ALA A 57 -9.53 9.50 -6.18
C ALA A 57 -9.53 8.47 -5.02
N PRO A 58 -9.98 8.83 -3.80
CA PRO A 58 -10.04 7.87 -2.70
C PRO A 58 -10.89 6.62 -2.95
N SER A 59 -11.92 6.71 -3.79
CA SER A 59 -12.82 5.59 -4.04
C SER A 59 -12.13 4.39 -4.69
N GLY A 60 -11.05 4.62 -5.45
CA GLY A 60 -10.29 3.58 -6.12
C GLY A 60 -9.53 2.64 -5.19
N TYR A 61 -9.36 3.00 -3.92
CA TYR A 61 -8.65 2.21 -2.90
C TYR A 61 -9.45 2.03 -1.60
N VAL A 62 -10.76 2.24 -1.62
CA VAL A 62 -11.64 1.87 -0.51
C VAL A 62 -12.01 0.39 -0.63
N LYS A 63 -11.89 -0.35 0.47
CA LYS A 63 -12.32 -1.76 0.57
C LYS A 63 -13.08 -2.00 1.85
N ILE A 64 -14.40 -2.05 1.75
CA ILE A 64 -15.26 -2.36 2.90
C ILE A 64 -15.19 -3.88 3.17
N PRO A 65 -14.64 -4.35 4.32
CA PRO A 65 -14.41 -5.78 4.56
C PRO A 65 -15.68 -6.62 4.54
N THR A 66 -16.84 -6.04 4.87
CA THR A 66 -18.14 -6.72 4.85
C THR A 66 -18.86 -6.62 3.51
N ASP A 67 -18.31 -5.92 2.53
CA ASP A 67 -18.90 -5.74 1.18
C ASP A 67 -17.86 -6.03 0.08
N ILE A 68 -17.15 -7.15 0.22
CA ILE A 68 -16.09 -7.60 -0.71
C ILE A 68 -16.63 -7.85 -2.11
N LYS A 69 -17.88 -8.32 -2.24
CA LYS A 69 -18.49 -8.55 -3.55
C LYS A 69 -18.53 -7.25 -4.37
N ASN A 70 -19.08 -6.18 -3.79
CA ASN A 70 -19.20 -4.88 -4.45
C ASN A 70 -17.81 -4.25 -4.71
N TYR A 71 -16.88 -4.40 -3.76
CA TYR A 71 -15.48 -4.00 -3.94
C TYR A 71 -14.86 -4.66 -5.18
N LEU A 72 -14.93 -5.99 -5.27
CA LEU A 72 -14.34 -6.74 -6.38
C LEU A 72 -15.04 -6.44 -7.70
N GLU A 73 -16.36 -6.28 -7.73
CA GLU A 73 -17.11 -6.02 -8.95
C GLU A 73 -16.91 -4.59 -9.49
N ASN A 74 -16.86 -3.59 -8.62
CA ASN A 74 -17.05 -2.20 -9.03
C ASN A 74 -15.85 -1.27 -8.75
N SER A 75 -14.92 -1.62 -7.86
CA SER A 75 -13.73 -0.78 -7.66
C SER A 75 -12.79 -0.86 -8.88
N LYS A 76 -12.52 0.27 -9.53
CA LYS A 76 -11.83 0.31 -10.83
C LYS A 76 -10.32 0.21 -10.72
N TYR A 77 -9.75 0.46 -9.53
CA TYR A 77 -8.31 0.61 -9.38
C TYR A 77 -7.67 -0.51 -8.55
N LEU A 78 -7.88 -0.54 -7.24
CA LEU A 78 -7.07 -1.37 -6.35
C LEU A 78 -7.24 -2.89 -6.53
N PRO A 79 -8.46 -3.47 -6.71
CA PRO A 79 -8.57 -4.91 -6.94
C PRO A 79 -7.85 -5.38 -8.21
N LYS A 80 -7.77 -4.51 -9.22
CA LYS A 80 -7.01 -4.77 -10.45
C LYS A 80 -5.51 -4.68 -10.16
N LEU A 81 -5.06 -3.64 -9.45
CA LEU A 81 -3.64 -3.44 -9.11
C LEU A 81 -3.08 -4.59 -8.28
N ASN A 82 -3.83 -4.99 -7.26
CA ASN A 82 -3.43 -6.03 -6.30
C ASN A 82 -3.71 -7.46 -6.80
N ASN A 83 -4.09 -7.64 -8.08
CA ASN A 83 -4.42 -8.95 -8.65
C ASN A 83 -5.49 -9.71 -7.84
N GLU A 84 -6.46 -9.02 -7.26
CA GLU A 84 -7.48 -9.62 -6.37
C GLU A 84 -8.58 -10.36 -7.15
N ARG A 85 -8.79 -9.99 -8.42
CA ARG A 85 -9.80 -10.60 -9.31
C ARG A 85 -9.23 -11.81 -10.04
N PRO A 86 -9.64 -13.05 -9.73
CA PRO A 86 -9.00 -14.25 -10.27
C PRO A 86 -8.93 -14.33 -11.80
N LEU A 87 -9.97 -13.84 -12.49
CA LEU A 87 -10.06 -13.88 -13.96
C LEU A 87 -9.33 -12.72 -14.66
N GLU A 88 -8.87 -11.72 -13.91
CA GLU A 88 -8.19 -10.52 -14.43
C GLU A 88 -6.73 -10.43 -13.97
N LYS A 89 -6.22 -11.46 -13.27
CA LYS A 89 -4.85 -11.49 -12.77
C LYS A 89 -3.86 -11.32 -13.93
N ASN A 90 -2.91 -10.40 -13.74
CA ASN A 90 -1.85 -10.14 -14.70
C ASN A 90 -0.48 -10.51 -14.11
N SER A 91 0.19 -11.49 -14.69
CA SER A 91 1.51 -11.95 -14.22
C SER A 91 2.58 -10.88 -14.38
N THR A 92 2.43 -9.96 -15.34
CA THR A 92 3.43 -8.89 -15.54
C THR A 92 3.53 -7.95 -14.35
N TYR A 93 2.47 -7.80 -13.56
CA TYR A 93 2.50 -6.99 -12.33
C TYR A 93 3.46 -7.60 -11.32
N LYS A 94 3.43 -8.93 -11.17
CA LYS A 94 4.37 -9.66 -10.33
C LYS A 94 5.79 -9.56 -10.86
N ASP A 95 6.01 -9.76 -12.15
CA ASP A 95 7.34 -9.68 -12.76
C ASP A 95 7.96 -8.29 -12.55
N ARG A 96 7.17 -7.23 -12.73
CA ARG A 96 7.61 -5.84 -12.52
C ARG A 96 7.82 -5.52 -11.06
N PHE A 97 6.90 -5.88 -10.18
CA PHE A 97 7.03 -5.59 -8.75
C PHE A 97 8.22 -6.32 -8.13
N THR A 98 8.47 -7.58 -8.51
CA THR A 98 9.63 -8.35 -8.03
C THR A 98 10.98 -7.88 -8.58
N SER A 99 10.98 -7.02 -9.60
CA SER A 99 12.20 -6.41 -10.13
C SER A 99 12.82 -5.36 -9.20
N LEU A 100 12.07 -4.87 -8.21
CA LEU A 100 12.58 -3.93 -7.21
C LEU A 100 13.83 -4.48 -6.52
N HIS A 101 14.80 -3.61 -6.25
CA HIS A 101 15.96 -3.91 -5.41
C HIS A 101 15.58 -3.82 -3.94
N HIS A 102 14.89 -2.74 -3.56
CA HIS A 102 14.33 -2.57 -2.24
C HIS A 102 12.87 -2.10 -2.29
N LEU A 103 12.04 -2.72 -1.45
CA LEU A 103 10.70 -2.28 -1.12
C LEU A 103 10.69 -1.85 0.35
N VAL A 104 10.62 -0.56 0.63
CA VAL A 104 10.60 -0.01 1.98
C VAL A 104 9.18 0.47 2.28
N LEU A 105 8.58 -0.09 3.33
CA LEU A 105 7.21 0.17 3.73
C LEU A 105 7.23 0.75 5.14
N ILE A 106 6.95 2.04 5.26
CA ILE A 106 6.91 2.74 6.54
C ILE A 106 5.46 2.87 7.00
N MET A 107 5.18 2.38 8.20
CA MET A 107 3.89 2.49 8.88
C MET A 107 4.02 3.43 10.09
N PHE A 108 2.97 4.21 10.35
CA PHE A 108 2.92 5.11 11.50
C PHE A 108 2.24 4.42 12.70
N GLU A 109 2.87 4.44 13.86
CA GLU A 109 2.36 3.74 15.05
C GLU A 109 1.08 4.36 15.59
N LYS A 110 1.00 5.70 15.54
CA LYS A 110 -0.15 6.52 15.94
C LYS A 110 -1.01 6.94 14.74
N GLU A 111 -0.95 6.17 13.66
CA GLU A 111 -1.79 6.36 12.47
C GLU A 111 -3.26 6.59 12.85
N ASN A 112 -3.82 7.69 12.37
CA ASN A 112 -5.16 8.16 12.72
C ASN A 112 -6.03 8.46 11.49
N VAL A 113 -5.47 8.39 10.28
CA VAL A 113 -6.16 8.64 9.00
C VAL A 113 -6.50 7.32 8.31
N MET A 114 -5.55 6.40 8.20
CA MET A 114 -5.73 5.12 7.51
C MET A 114 -6.20 4.02 8.46
N ILE A 115 -7.34 3.41 8.12
CA ILE A 115 -7.94 2.33 8.91
C ILE A 115 -8.06 1.08 8.02
N PRO A 116 -7.43 -0.06 8.37
CA PRO A 116 -6.45 -0.25 9.45
C PRO A 116 -5.07 0.32 9.07
N LYS A 117 -4.21 0.63 10.05
CA LYS A 117 -2.87 1.19 9.79
C LYS A 117 -1.94 0.20 9.08
N GLU A 118 -2.15 -1.09 9.31
CA GLU A 118 -1.38 -2.18 8.72
C GLU A 118 -1.48 -2.22 7.19
N THR A 119 -2.41 -1.47 6.59
CA THR A 119 -2.47 -1.28 5.13
C THR A 119 -1.15 -0.74 4.56
N SER A 120 -0.37 0.02 5.32
CA SER A 120 0.99 0.47 4.95
C SER A 120 1.97 -0.66 4.75
N TRP A 121 1.69 -1.82 5.31
CA TRP A 121 2.48 -3.04 5.15
C TRP A 121 1.76 -4.09 4.32
N PHE A 122 0.68 -3.77 3.60
CA PHE A 122 -0.22 -4.74 2.94
C PHE A 122 -1.00 -5.65 3.91
N GLY A 123 -1.05 -5.31 5.20
CA GLY A 123 -1.94 -5.97 6.16
C GLY A 123 -3.37 -5.45 6.04
N TYR A 124 -4.36 -6.31 6.28
CA TYR A 124 -5.77 -5.94 6.18
C TYR A 124 -6.69 -6.86 6.96
N TYR A 125 -7.98 -6.52 6.99
CA TYR A 125 -9.01 -7.39 7.54
C TYR A 125 -9.29 -8.63 6.67
N PRO A 126 -9.75 -9.74 7.27
CA PRO A 126 -10.29 -10.87 6.51
C PRO A 126 -11.58 -10.49 5.77
N ASP A 127 -11.84 -11.15 4.65
CA ASP A 127 -13.10 -10.98 3.91
C ASP A 127 -14.30 -11.33 4.82
N GLY A 128 -15.26 -10.42 4.93
CA GLY A 128 -16.48 -10.57 5.72
C GLY A 128 -16.39 -10.10 7.18
N ALA A 129 -15.24 -9.65 7.67
CA ALA A 129 -15.11 -9.16 9.05
C ALA A 129 -14.13 -7.98 9.15
N SER A 130 -14.32 -7.11 10.15
CA SER A 130 -13.43 -5.97 10.43
C SER A 130 -12.51 -6.20 11.63
N THR A 131 -12.27 -7.47 12.00
CA THR A 131 -11.36 -7.88 13.07
C THR A 131 -11.12 -9.40 12.99
N PRO A 132 -9.93 -9.92 13.38
CA PRO A 132 -8.71 -9.16 13.67
C PRO A 132 -8.08 -8.61 12.39
N VAL A 133 -7.17 -7.62 12.52
CA VAL A 133 -6.31 -7.21 11.41
C VAL A 133 -5.28 -8.31 11.16
N LEU A 134 -5.13 -8.73 9.90
CA LEU A 134 -4.12 -9.68 9.49
C LEU A 134 -2.82 -8.94 9.12
N PRO A 135 -1.65 -9.38 9.60
CA PRO A 135 -0.38 -8.94 9.06
C PRO A 135 -0.24 -9.40 7.60
N PRO A 136 0.63 -8.75 6.79
CA PRO A 136 0.78 -9.08 5.37
C PRO A 136 0.98 -10.57 5.12
N GLN A 137 1.81 -11.25 5.93
CA GLN A 137 2.15 -12.67 5.77
C GLN A 137 0.96 -13.63 5.91
N LYS A 138 -0.17 -13.16 6.43
CA LYS A 138 -1.41 -13.93 6.57
C LYS A 138 -2.48 -13.58 5.54
N THR A 139 -2.25 -12.58 4.69
CA THR A 139 -3.18 -12.21 3.62
C THR A 139 -3.05 -13.15 2.41
N LYS A 140 -4.12 -13.33 1.64
CA LYS A 140 -4.06 -14.13 0.39
C LYS A 140 -3.09 -13.55 -0.63
N LEU A 141 -3.03 -12.22 -0.74
CA LEU A 141 -2.09 -11.51 -1.61
C LEU A 141 -0.65 -11.96 -1.38
N TYR A 142 -0.26 -12.14 -0.11
CA TYR A 142 1.06 -12.64 0.26
C TYR A 142 1.18 -14.16 0.12
N THR A 143 0.26 -14.93 0.71
CA THR A 143 0.42 -16.40 0.82
C THR A 143 0.38 -17.09 -0.56
N GLU A 144 -0.44 -16.57 -1.47
CA GLU A 144 -0.53 -17.01 -2.87
C GLU A 144 0.35 -16.16 -3.82
N ASP A 145 1.06 -15.16 -3.28
CA ASP A 145 2.05 -14.34 -3.97
C ASP A 145 1.53 -13.67 -5.25
N TRP A 146 0.37 -13.01 -5.16
CA TRP A 146 -0.39 -12.44 -6.29
C TRP A 146 0.36 -11.35 -7.05
N ILE A 147 1.13 -10.54 -6.34
CA ILE A 147 1.95 -9.45 -6.91
C ILE A 147 3.45 -9.65 -6.65
N GLY A 148 3.86 -10.77 -6.04
CA GLY A 148 5.28 -11.02 -5.77
C GLY A 148 5.80 -10.49 -4.44
N LEU A 149 4.94 -10.00 -3.54
CA LEU A 149 5.36 -9.49 -2.22
C LEU A 149 6.08 -10.56 -1.39
N LYS A 150 5.61 -11.81 -1.41
CA LYS A 150 6.28 -12.93 -0.71
C LYS A 150 7.61 -13.27 -1.37
N THR A 151 7.68 -13.20 -2.69
CA THR A 151 8.95 -13.39 -3.42
C THR A 151 9.98 -12.33 -3.03
N LEU A 152 9.61 -11.04 -2.98
CA LEU A 152 10.49 -9.97 -2.53
C LEU A 152 10.93 -10.14 -1.07
N ASP A 153 9.99 -10.48 -0.18
CA ASP A 153 10.26 -10.63 1.25
C ASP A 153 11.22 -11.80 1.50
N ALA A 154 10.98 -12.95 0.85
CA ALA A 154 11.87 -14.11 0.92
C ALA A 154 13.27 -13.83 0.36
N ALA A 155 13.40 -12.89 -0.58
CA ALA A 155 14.69 -12.43 -1.11
C ALA A 155 15.38 -11.39 -0.20
N GLY A 156 14.79 -11.01 0.94
CA GLY A 156 15.33 -10.01 1.86
C GLY A 156 15.23 -8.57 1.37
N LYS A 157 14.42 -8.33 0.32
CA LYS A 157 14.30 -7.02 -0.34
C LYS A 157 13.25 -6.11 0.29
N VAL A 158 12.37 -6.65 1.14
CA VAL A 158 11.32 -5.87 1.81
C VAL A 158 11.80 -5.39 3.18
N LYS A 159 11.49 -4.14 3.52
CA LYS A 159 11.71 -3.55 4.85
C LYS A 159 10.38 -3.06 5.39
N PHE A 160 9.90 -3.72 6.43
CA PHE A 160 8.74 -3.29 7.20
C PHE A 160 9.23 -2.43 8.37
N LEU A 161 9.05 -1.12 8.28
CA LEU A 161 9.52 -0.13 9.25
C LEU A 161 8.33 0.55 9.92
N SER A 162 8.40 0.78 11.23
CA SER A 162 7.40 1.55 11.97
C SER A 162 8.04 2.78 12.61
N VAL A 163 7.34 3.90 12.58
CA VAL A 163 7.77 5.16 13.22
C VAL A 163 6.69 5.69 14.17
N PRO A 164 7.05 6.41 15.26
CA PRO A 164 6.12 6.70 16.35
C PRO A 164 5.03 7.75 16.05
N GLY A 165 5.16 8.52 14.97
CA GLY A 165 4.26 9.64 14.65
C GLY A 165 2.84 9.23 14.24
N ALA A 166 1.97 10.23 14.07
CA ALA A 166 0.69 10.09 13.40
C ALA A 166 0.86 10.06 11.87
N HIS A 167 -0.24 10.12 11.10
CA HIS A 167 -0.20 10.00 9.64
C HIS A 167 0.77 11.00 8.99
N ILE A 168 1.82 10.49 8.31
CA ILE A 168 2.86 11.29 7.63
C ILE A 168 3.70 12.16 8.59
N GLU A 169 3.52 12.02 9.91
CA GLU A 169 4.36 12.67 10.91
C GLU A 169 5.66 11.88 11.06
N ILE A 170 6.62 12.15 10.18
CA ILE A 170 7.98 11.58 10.20
C ILE A 170 8.98 12.72 10.44
N THR A 171 9.94 12.49 11.33
CA THR A 171 11.00 13.46 11.65
C THR A 171 12.11 13.46 10.60
N ASP A 172 12.89 14.53 10.51
CA ASP A 172 14.02 14.61 9.59
C ASP A 172 15.07 13.52 9.89
N ASP A 173 15.32 13.22 11.17
CA ASP A 173 16.25 12.16 11.58
C ASP A 173 15.77 10.77 11.10
N GLU A 174 14.47 10.48 11.22
CA GLU A 174 13.87 9.24 10.71
C GLU A 174 13.89 9.18 9.17
N VAL A 175 13.71 10.31 8.47
CA VAL A 175 13.87 10.36 7.01
C VAL A 175 15.32 10.05 6.62
N VAL A 176 16.29 10.66 7.32
CA VAL A 176 17.73 10.40 7.09
C VAL A 176 18.07 8.94 7.36
N GLU A 177 17.48 8.33 8.38
CA GLU A 177 17.73 6.93 8.73
C GLU A 177 17.03 5.94 7.77
N TYR A 178 15.75 6.14 7.49
CA TYR A 178 14.91 5.11 6.85
C TYR A 178 14.65 5.34 5.36
N VAL A 179 14.81 6.56 4.85
CA VAL A 179 14.50 6.90 3.45
C VAL A 179 15.78 7.17 2.66
N VAL A 180 16.64 8.05 3.16
CA VAL A 180 17.83 8.54 2.42
C VAL A 180 18.76 7.41 1.94
N PRO A 181 19.02 6.31 2.68
CA PRO A 181 19.89 5.24 2.20
C PRO A 181 19.42 4.60 0.88
N TYR A 182 18.11 4.66 0.58
CA TYR A 182 17.52 4.09 -0.63
C TYR A 182 17.44 5.08 -1.79
N LEU A 183 17.82 6.34 -1.58
CA LEU A 183 17.87 7.40 -2.60
C LEU A 183 19.28 7.67 -3.12
N GLN A 184 20.30 7.13 -2.45
CA GLN A 184 21.70 7.28 -2.83
C GLN A 184 22.08 6.24 -3.89
N ASN A 185 22.95 6.63 -4.82
CA ASN A 185 23.53 5.69 -5.78
C ASN A 185 24.54 4.79 -5.06
N GLU A 186 24.56 3.48 -5.33
CA GLU A 186 25.48 2.53 -4.69
C GLU A 186 26.98 2.88 -4.87
N TYR A 187 27.32 3.74 -5.83
CA TYR A 187 28.69 4.19 -6.10
C TYR A 187 29.38 4.93 -4.94
N THR A 188 28.66 5.47 -3.97
CA THR A 188 29.27 6.20 -2.84
C THR A 188 29.73 5.31 -1.68
N PHE A 189 29.31 4.05 -1.60
CA PHE A 189 29.72 3.16 -0.50
C PHE A 189 30.95 2.30 -0.80
N SER A 190 31.27 2.01 -2.08
CA SER A 190 32.50 1.24 -2.40
C SER A 190 33.77 2.10 -2.29
N SER A 191 33.68 3.41 -2.52
CA SER A 191 34.84 4.31 -2.49
C SER A 191 35.36 4.65 -1.08
N GLN A 192 34.57 4.39 -0.02
CA GLN A 192 35.04 4.53 1.36
C GLN A 192 35.58 3.23 1.96
N HIS A 193 35.31 2.07 1.34
CA HIS A 193 35.87 0.79 1.78
C HIS A 193 37.22 0.47 1.12
N GLU A 194 37.54 1.13 0.00
CA GLU A 194 38.86 1.03 -0.65
C GLU A 194 39.88 2.07 -0.15
N ALA A 195 39.46 2.95 0.78
CA ALA A 195 40.29 4.02 1.34
C ALA A 195 40.65 3.81 2.83
N MET A 196 40.48 2.59 3.37
CA MET A 196 40.95 2.18 4.70
C MET A 196 41.94 1.02 4.62
#